data_AF-C7H2R6-F1
#
_entry.id   AF-C7H2R6-F1
#
_cell.length_a   1.000
_cell.length_b   1.000
_cell.length_c   1.000
_cell.angle_alpha   90.00
_cell.angle_beta   90.00
_cell.angle_gamma   90.00
#
_symmetry.space_group_name_H-M   'P 1'
#
loop_
_entity.id
_entity.type
_entity.pdbx_description
1 polymer ?
#
loop_
_entity_poly.entity_id
_entity_poly.type
_entity_poly.pdbx_seq_one_letter_code
_entity_poly.pdbx_strand_id
1 'polypeptide(L)'
;MSVREHWINVRVNPEELARIREKQKELGIRNTGAYMRKMAMDGYCVNLDLSDVAQVSTLLRRCSNNLNQYAKRANESGSIYAEDIRDLQKRLDELWEMQKLILKRLSGIR
;
A
#
# COMPACT_ATOMS: atom_id res chain seq x y z
N MET A 1 -3.87 42.50 -9.69
CA MET A 1 -4.08 41.32 -8.82
C MET A 1 -5.58 41.19 -8.58
N SER A 2 -6.20 40.08 -8.97
CA SER A 2 -7.62 39.84 -8.68
C SER A 2 -7.86 39.75 -7.16
N VAL A 3 -8.99 40.27 -6.70
CA VAL A 3 -9.40 40.25 -5.29
C VAL A 3 -9.79 38.82 -4.92
N ARG A 4 -9.32 38.35 -3.75
CA ARG A 4 -9.66 37.01 -3.25
C ARG A 4 -10.93 37.12 -2.40
N GLU A 5 -12.06 36.69 -2.95
CA GLU A 5 -13.40 36.88 -2.34
C GLU A 5 -13.87 35.68 -1.50
N HIS A 6 -13.27 34.49 -1.69
CA HIS A 6 -13.75 33.23 -1.13
C HIS A 6 -12.85 32.71 -0.01
N TRP A 7 -13.45 32.21 1.07
CA TRP A 7 -12.75 31.64 2.21
C TRP A 7 -12.79 30.11 2.18
N ILE A 8 -11.64 29.48 2.39
CA ILE A 8 -11.52 28.03 2.60
C ILE A 8 -11.04 27.84 4.04
N ASN A 9 -11.89 27.25 4.88
CA ASN A 9 -11.59 26.98 6.28
C ASN A 9 -11.38 25.48 6.50
N VAL A 10 -10.30 25.12 7.18
CA VAL A 10 -9.98 23.73 7.53
C VAL A 10 -9.77 23.66 9.04
N ARG A 11 -10.48 22.75 9.70
CA ARG A 11 -10.27 22.45 11.13
C ARG A 11 -9.23 21.35 11.24
N VAL A 12 -8.25 21.54 12.11
CA VAL A 12 -7.16 20.60 12.36
C VAL A 12 -6.96 20.43 13.86
N ASN A 13 -6.51 19.26 14.27
CA ASN A 13 -6.08 19.01 15.64
C ASN A 13 -4.63 19.54 15.87
N PRO A 14 -4.12 19.55 17.11
CA PRO A 14 -2.80 20.08 17.42
C PRO A 14 -1.65 19.36 16.69
N GLU A 15 -1.74 18.04 16.51
CA GLU A 15 -0.71 17.24 15.83
C GLU A 15 -0.65 17.53 14.33
N GLU A 16 -1.82 17.62 13.69
CA GLU A 16 -1.97 18.00 12.29
C GLU A 16 -1.42 19.41 12.04
N LEU A 17 -1.72 20.36 12.95
CA LEU A 17 -1.21 21.72 12.86
C LEU A 17 0.32 21.77 12.99
N ALA A 18 0.90 20.99 13.91
CA ALA A 18 2.35 20.90 14.07
C ALA A 18 3.02 20.37 12.80
N ARG A 19 2.48 19.30 12.22
CA ARG A 19 2.99 18.69 10.99
C ARG A 19 2.86 19.61 9.78
N ILE A 20 1.76 20.35 9.67
CA ILE A 20 1.56 21.38 8.64
C ILE A 20 2.64 22.46 8.75
N ARG A 21 2.93 22.95 9.96
CA ARG A 21 3.93 24.00 10.19
C ARG A 21 5.35 23.53 9.89
N GLU A 22 5.66 22.28 10.20
CA GLU A 22 6.94 21.65 9.86
C GLU A 22 7.14 21.62 8.33
N LYS A 23 6.19 21.04 7.59
CA LYS A 23 6.23 21.03 6.11
C LYS A 23 6.26 22.44 5.51
N GLN A 24 5.53 23.37 6.10
CA GLN A 24 5.56 24.78 5.70
C GLN A 24 6.97 25.37 5.85
N LYS A 25 7.67 25.07 6.95
CA LYS A 25 9.03 25.53 7.23
C LYS A 25 10.03 24.89 6.27
N GLU A 26 9.91 23.61 5.97
CA GLU A 26 10.76 22.89 5.00
C GLU A 26 10.70 23.54 3.61
N LEU A 27 9.52 23.97 3.18
CA LEU A 27 9.32 24.67 1.90
C LEU A 27 9.68 26.18 1.96
N GLY A 28 10.13 26.69 3.11
CA GLY A 28 10.51 28.09 3.30
C GLY A 28 9.36 29.09 3.23
N ILE A 29 8.10 28.63 3.33
CA ILE A 29 6.92 29.50 3.18
C ILE A 29 6.56 30.11 4.53
N ARG A 30 6.55 31.44 4.64
CA ARG A 30 6.24 32.11 5.93
C ARG A 30 4.75 32.25 6.21
N ASN A 31 3.93 32.37 5.16
CA ASN A 31 2.49 32.60 5.29
C ASN A 31 1.72 31.28 5.12
N THR A 32 0.97 30.87 6.14
CA THR A 32 0.19 29.62 6.12
C THR A 32 -0.88 29.63 5.03
N GLY A 33 -1.54 30.76 4.76
CA GLY A 33 -2.49 30.87 3.64
C GLY A 33 -1.82 30.74 2.27
N ALA A 34 -0.57 31.18 2.12
CA ALA A 34 0.20 30.95 0.90
C ALA A 34 0.61 29.47 0.76
N TYR A 35 1.03 28.84 1.87
CA TYR A 35 1.33 27.41 1.92
C TYR A 35 0.09 26.58 1.56
N MET A 36 -1.06 26.84 2.20
CA MET A 36 -2.30 26.11 1.95
C MET A 36 -2.78 26.24 0.51
N ARG A 37 -2.72 27.45 -0.06
CA ARG A 37 -3.07 27.63 -1.48
C ARG A 37 -2.11 26.90 -2.40
N LYS A 38 -0.80 26.97 -2.15
CA LYS A 38 0.19 26.24 -2.93
C LYS A 38 -0.08 24.74 -2.89
N MET A 39 -0.35 24.19 -1.71
CA MET A 39 -0.69 22.77 -1.56
C MET A 39 -2.04 22.41 -2.20
N ALA A 40 -3.03 23.29 -2.16
CA ALA A 40 -4.34 23.05 -2.76
C ALA A 40 -4.33 23.16 -4.30
N MET A 41 -3.44 23.95 -4.89
CA MET A 41 -3.33 24.14 -6.34
C MET A 41 -2.29 23.21 -6.97
N ASP A 42 -1.11 23.10 -6.35
CA ASP A 42 0.07 22.42 -6.91
C ASP A 42 0.34 21.07 -6.23
N GLY A 43 -0.47 20.68 -5.23
CA GLY A 43 -0.30 19.41 -4.53
C GLY A 43 -0.53 18.24 -5.48
N TYR A 44 0.48 17.39 -5.66
CA TYR A 44 0.30 16.12 -6.36
C TYR A 44 -0.62 15.21 -5.55
N CYS A 45 -1.81 14.94 -6.08
CA CYS A 45 -2.67 13.88 -5.55
C CYS A 45 -2.18 12.55 -6.13
N VAL A 46 -1.35 11.83 -5.37
CA VAL A 46 -0.90 10.49 -5.77
C VAL A 46 -2.03 9.51 -5.45
N ASN A 47 -2.81 9.15 -6.47
CA ASN A 47 -3.71 8.01 -6.37
C ASN A 47 -2.91 6.75 -6.69
N LEU A 48 -2.50 6.02 -5.66
CA LEU A 48 -1.88 4.70 -5.82
C LEU A 48 -2.95 3.71 -6.27
N ASP A 49 -3.01 3.42 -7.57
CA ASP A 49 -3.79 2.30 -8.07
C ASP A 49 -3.10 0.98 -7.69
N LEU A 50 -3.73 0.23 -6.78
CA LEU A 50 -3.24 -1.06 -6.28
C LEU A 50 -4.03 -2.24 -6.86
N SER A 51 -4.82 -2.02 -7.92
CA SER A 51 -5.64 -3.06 -8.55
C SER A 51 -4.81 -4.25 -9.03
N ASP A 52 -3.67 -4.01 -9.68
CA ASP A 52 -2.75 -5.08 -10.12
C ASP A 52 -2.19 -5.89 -8.95
N VAL A 53 -1.85 -5.22 -7.84
CA VAL A 53 -1.35 -5.90 -6.64
C VAL A 53 -2.43 -6.80 -6.02
N ALA A 54 -3.69 -6.36 -6.06
CA ALA A 54 -4.83 -7.17 -5.63
C ALA A 54 -5.08 -8.37 -6.56
N GLN A 55 -4.87 -8.23 -7.87
CA GLN A 55 -4.96 -9.35 -8.83
C GLN A 55 -3.89 -10.39 -8.57
N VAL A 56 -2.62 -9.98 -8.38
CA VAL A 56 -1.52 -10.91 -8.06
C VAL A 56 -1.81 -11.67 -6.76
N SER A 57 -2.32 -11.00 -5.73
CA SER A 57 -2.73 -11.66 -4.47
C SER A 57 -3.80 -12.73 -4.70
N THR A 58 -4.77 -12.44 -5.58
CA THR A 58 -5.83 -13.40 -5.92
C THR A 58 -5.27 -14.62 -6.66
N LEU A 59 -4.36 -14.42 -7.61
CA LEU A 59 -3.72 -15.51 -8.36
C LEU A 59 -2.85 -16.38 -7.45
N LEU A 60 -2.05 -15.75 -6.58
CA LEU A 60 -1.18 -16.45 -5.65
C LEU A 60 -1.98 -17.33 -4.68
N ARG A 61 -3.13 -16.84 -4.20
CA ARG A 61 -4.05 -17.63 -3.36
C ARG A 61 -4.61 -18.85 -4.10
N ARG A 62 -4.96 -18.68 -5.38
CA ARG A 62 -5.43 -19.80 -6.22
C ARG A 62 -4.33 -20.84 -6.42
N CYS A 63 -3.10 -20.42 -6.70
CA CYS A 63 -1.96 -21.33 -6.80
C CYS A 63 -1.73 -22.10 -5.49
N SER A 64 -1.83 -21.42 -4.34
CA SER A 64 -1.65 -22.06 -3.02
C SER A 64 -2.72 -23.10 -2.74
N ASN A 65 -3.98 -22.78 -3.03
CA ASN A 65 -5.07 -23.74 -2.89
C ASN A 65 -4.92 -24.96 -3.81
N ASN A 66 -4.50 -24.76 -5.06
CA ASN A 66 -4.28 -25.86 -6.00
C ASN A 66 -3.13 -26.76 -5.53
N LEU A 67 -2.05 -26.15 -5.04
CA LEU A 67 -0.90 -26.89 -4.55
C LEU A 67 -1.22 -27.72 -3.29
N ASN A 68 -2.00 -27.16 -2.36
CA ASN A 68 -2.51 -27.91 -1.21
C ASN A 68 -3.34 -29.13 -1.63
N GLN A 69 -4.12 -29.03 -2.71
CA GLN A 69 -4.88 -30.17 -3.22
C GLN A 69 -3.96 -31.25 -3.81
N TYR A 70 -2.90 -30.86 -4.51
CA TYR A 70 -1.90 -31.81 -4.99
C TYR A 70 -1.16 -32.50 -3.84
N ALA A 71 -0.80 -31.75 -2.79
CA ALA A 71 -0.14 -32.29 -1.61
C ALA A 71 -0.99 -33.35 -0.92
N LYS A 72 -2.28 -33.05 -0.75
CA LYS A 72 -3.24 -33.97 -0.14
C LYS A 72 -3.37 -35.27 -0.95
N ARG A 73 -3.54 -35.18 -2.28
CA ARG A 73 -3.60 -36.36 -3.16
C ARG A 73 -2.29 -37.17 -3.18
N ALA A 74 -1.15 -36.51 -3.14
CA ALA A 74 0.15 -37.19 -3.12
C ALA A 74 0.37 -37.95 -1.80
N ASN A 75 -0.04 -37.36 -0.66
CA ASN A 75 0.00 -38.02 0.64
C ASN A 75 -0.96 -39.22 0.70
N GLU A 76 -2.16 -39.11 0.13
CA GLU A 76 -3.14 -40.20 0.06
C GLU A 76 -2.68 -41.37 -0.85
N SER A 77 -1.90 -41.08 -1.90
CA SER A 77 -1.41 -42.08 -2.85
C SER A 77 -0.03 -42.67 -2.52
N GLY A 78 0.62 -42.22 -1.43
CA GLY A 78 1.96 -42.68 -1.04
C GLY A 78 3.06 -42.34 -2.06
N SER A 79 2.85 -41.28 -2.85
CA SER A 79 3.64 -40.95 -4.03
C SER A 79 4.96 -40.24 -3.70
N ILE A 80 6.04 -40.55 -4.45
CA ILE A 80 7.38 -39.93 -4.33
C ILE A 80 7.31 -38.40 -4.52
N TYR A 81 6.33 -37.92 -5.30
CA TYR A 81 6.08 -36.48 -5.51
C TYR A 81 5.66 -35.73 -4.23
N ALA A 82 5.37 -36.41 -3.12
CA ALA A 82 4.94 -35.77 -1.88
C ALA A 82 6.03 -34.86 -1.28
N GLU A 83 7.32 -35.20 -1.41
CA GLU A 83 8.41 -34.31 -0.96
C GLU A 83 8.56 -33.09 -1.85
N ASP A 84 8.51 -33.26 -3.18
CA ASP A 84 8.58 -32.14 -4.13
C ASP A 84 7.41 -31.17 -3.96
N ILE A 85 6.22 -31.68 -3.70
CA ILE A 85 5.04 -30.84 -3.45
C ILE A 85 5.17 -30.10 -2.11
N ARG A 86 5.77 -30.71 -1.09
CA ARG A 86 6.08 -30.03 0.18
C ARG A 86 7.09 -28.91 -0.01
N ASP A 87 8.13 -29.10 -0.83
CA ASP A 87 9.09 -28.02 -1.15
C ASP A 87 8.41 -26.86 -1.89
N LEU A 88 7.54 -27.18 -2.86
CA LEU A 88 6.74 -26.18 -3.57
C LEU A 88 5.82 -25.41 -2.63
N GLN A 89 5.18 -26.06 -1.64
CA GLN A 89 4.31 -25.40 -0.66
C GLN A 89 5.10 -24.36 0.13
N LYS A 90 6.28 -24.76 0.61
CA LYS A 90 7.14 -23.87 1.39
C LYS A 90 7.55 -22.62 0.59
N ARG A 91 8.00 -22.78 -0.66
CA ARG A 91 8.37 -21.64 -1.51
C ARG A 91 7.20 -20.71 -1.79
N LEU A 92 6.00 -21.28 -1.93
CA LEU A 92 4.79 -20.50 -2.18
C LEU A 92 4.33 -19.73 -0.94
N ASP A 93 4.49 -20.31 0.25
CA ASP A 93 4.24 -19.63 1.52
C ASP A 93 5.24 -18.47 1.72
N GLU A 94 6.51 -18.65 1.36
CA GLU A 94 7.52 -17.57 1.36
C GLU A 94 7.14 -16.43 0.41
N LEU A 95 6.67 -16.74 -0.81
CA LEU A 95 6.14 -15.74 -1.74
C LEU A 95 4.93 -14.99 -1.18
N TRP A 96 4.05 -15.70 -0.49
CA TRP A 96 2.86 -15.12 0.15
C TRP A 96 3.22 -14.13 1.25
N GLU A 97 4.19 -14.46 2.10
CA GLU A 97 4.67 -13.55 3.16
C GLU A 97 5.40 -12.33 2.59
N MET A 98 6.22 -12.50 1.55
CA MET A 98 6.84 -11.36 0.85
C MET A 98 5.78 -10.43 0.25
N GLN A 99 4.72 -10.97 -0.33
CA GLN A 99 3.64 -10.16 -0.89
C GLN A 99 2.86 -9.39 0.18
N LYS A 100 2.56 -10.01 1.33
CA LYS A 100 1.97 -9.30 2.49
C LYS A 100 2.84 -8.14 2.95
N LEU A 101 4.16 -8.34 3.00
CA LEU A 101 5.10 -7.30 3.40
C LEU A 101 5.11 -6.13 2.42
N ILE A 102 5.10 -6.41 1.11
CA ILE A 102 5.02 -5.38 0.07
C ILE A 102 3.72 -4.58 0.20
N LEU A 103 2.58 -5.26 0.34
CA LEU A 103 1.28 -4.62 0.55
C LEU A 103 1.28 -3.74 1.81
N LYS A 104 1.84 -4.23 2.91
CA LYS A 104 1.97 -3.45 4.15
C LYS A 104 2.83 -2.20 3.96
N ARG A 105 3.97 -2.31 3.26
CA ARG A 105 4.85 -1.16 2.96
C ARG A 105 4.16 -0.15 2.06
N LEU A 106 3.48 -0.60 1.00
CA LEU A 106 2.72 0.26 0.08
C LEU A 106 1.58 0.98 0.81
N SER A 107 0.87 0.31 1.72
CA SER A 107 -0.17 0.95 2.55
C SER A 107 0.38 2.03 3.51
N GLY A 108 1.67 1.99 3.81
CA GLY A 108 2.36 2.98 4.64
C GLY A 108 2.89 4.19 3.86
N ILE A 109 2.83 4.17 2.52
CA ILE A 109 3.18 5.31 1.69
C ILE A 109 2.01 6.31 1.78
N ARG A 110 2.25 7.43 2.46
CA ARG A 110 1.29 8.51 2.72
C ARG A 110 1.84 9.85 2.25
#